data_AF-A0A0C9U886-F1
#
_entry.id   AF-A0A0C9U886-F1
#
_cell.length_a   1.000
_cell.length_b   1.000
_cell.length_c   1.000
_cell.angle_alpha   90.00
_cell.angle_beta   90.00
_cell.angle_gamma   90.00
#
_symmetry.space_group_name_H-M   'P 1'
#
loop_
_entity.id
_entity.type
_entity.pdbx_description
1 polymer ?
#
loop_
_entity_poly.entity_id
_entity_poly.type
_entity_poly.pdbx_seq_one_letter_code
_entity_poly.pdbx_strand_id
1 'polypeptide(L)'
;NFTHDQRMCVLIIGDNMFEHAWLWINFTSYDLRRCQDTLNPKGDNQDIMVCAQDNPNSPLFHPYWYAQIIGIYHVNILYRREDGMMEPPRIMHFLWVWWFRRDSSYHSDPQYHRLDWIGFVHDEDDTEPFGFVDLAWIIHSIHLIPTFAHGKTNELLGKSIARCYQEDPEEDWQFFYVS
;
A
#
# COMPACT_ATOMS: atom_id res chain seq x y z
N ASN A 1 7.95 7.27 -16.12
CA ASN A 1 7.53 6.24 -17.10
C ASN A 1 8.73 5.53 -17.69
N PHE A 2 8.79 4.20 -17.53
CA PHE A 2 9.81 3.35 -18.14
C PHE A 2 9.45 3.02 -19.60
N THR A 3 10.44 3.06 -20.48
CA THR A 3 10.31 2.69 -21.90
C THR A 3 10.14 1.18 -22.07
N HIS A 4 9.71 0.73 -23.25
CA HIS A 4 9.58 -0.69 -23.56
C HIS A 4 10.91 -1.44 -23.40
N ASP A 5 12.00 -0.86 -23.92
CA ASP A 5 13.33 -1.46 -23.86
C ASP A 5 13.82 -1.60 -22.41
N GLN A 6 13.54 -0.61 -21.55
CA GLN A 6 13.85 -0.68 -20.12
C GLN A 6 13.07 -1.79 -19.39
N ARG A 7 11.81 -2.05 -19.79
CA ARG A 7 11.01 -3.14 -19.21
C ARG A 7 11.51 -4.51 -19.64
N MET A 8 11.99 -4.63 -20.88
CA MET A 8 12.60 -5.85 -21.41
C MET A 8 13.94 -6.22 -20.74
N CYS A 9 14.49 -5.33 -19.90
CA CYS A 9 15.63 -5.65 -19.05
C CYS A 9 15.28 -6.54 -17.85
N VAL A 10 14.00 -6.71 -17.50
CA VAL A 10 13.57 -7.58 -16.39
C VAL A 10 12.89 -8.81 -16.97
N LEU A 11 13.43 -9.99 -16.67
CA LEU A 11 12.85 -11.27 -17.07
C LEU A 11 12.36 -12.01 -15.83
N ILE A 12 11.10 -12.42 -15.83
CA ILE A 12 10.53 -13.28 -14.79
C ILE A 12 10.88 -14.72 -15.13
N ILE A 13 11.62 -15.38 -14.25
CA ILE A 13 12.10 -16.74 -14.48
C ILE A 13 10.91 -17.70 -14.40
N GLY A 14 10.62 -18.33 -15.54
CA GLY A 14 9.54 -19.31 -15.67
C GLY A 14 8.15 -18.70 -15.64
N ASP A 15 8.02 -17.38 -15.79
CA ASP A 15 6.74 -16.65 -15.80
C ASP A 15 5.84 -16.96 -14.59
N ASN A 16 6.47 -17.26 -13.45
CA ASN A 16 5.78 -17.64 -12.22
C ASN A 16 5.80 -16.50 -11.20
N MET A 17 4.65 -16.25 -10.60
CA MET A 17 4.46 -15.39 -9.44
C MET A 17 3.94 -16.24 -8.28
N PHE A 18 4.53 -16.06 -7.11
CA PHE A 18 4.23 -16.86 -5.93
C PHE A 18 3.60 -15.98 -4.85
N GLU A 19 2.41 -16.36 -4.39
CA GLU A 19 1.69 -15.69 -3.32
C GLU A 19 2.13 -16.18 -1.94
N HIS A 20 2.17 -15.26 -0.97
CA HIS A 20 2.44 -15.54 0.44
C HIS A 20 1.28 -15.08 1.31
N ALA A 21 1.02 -15.82 2.39
CA ALA A 21 -0.03 -15.47 3.34
C ALA A 21 0.41 -14.45 4.39
N TRP A 22 1.68 -14.43 4.77
CA TRP A 22 2.19 -13.65 5.90
C TRP A 22 3.41 -12.83 5.50
N LEU A 23 3.49 -11.63 6.06
CA LEU A 23 4.65 -10.74 5.96
C LEU A 23 5.05 -10.27 7.36
N TRP A 24 6.35 -10.30 7.64
CA TRP A 24 6.91 -9.76 8.88
C TRP A 24 7.76 -8.53 8.58
N ILE A 25 7.48 -7.42 9.28
CA ILE A 25 8.20 -6.16 9.11
C ILE A 25 8.77 -5.73 10.45
N ASN A 26 10.06 -5.41 10.48
CA ASN A 26 10.68 -4.84 11.65
C ASN A 26 10.62 -3.32 11.55
N PHE A 27 10.15 -2.66 12.60
CA PHE A 27 10.11 -1.21 12.69
C PHE A 27 10.72 -0.73 14.01
N THR A 28 11.04 0.56 14.07
CA THR A 28 11.53 1.19 15.30
C THR A 28 10.40 2.03 15.88
N SER A 29 9.97 1.70 17.09
CA SER A 29 8.96 2.47 17.82
C SER A 29 9.52 3.81 18.30
N TYR A 30 8.64 4.73 18.70
CA TYR A 30 9.00 6.05 19.21
C TYR A 30 9.94 6.01 20.43
N ASP A 31 9.86 4.97 21.27
CA ASP A 31 10.78 4.76 22.40
C ASP A 31 12.09 4.07 22.00
N LEU A 32 12.43 4.11 20.70
CA LEU A 32 13.65 3.58 20.06
C LEU A 32 13.83 2.07 20.25
N ARG A 33 12.72 1.33 20.41
CA ARG A 33 12.74 -0.13 20.48
C ARG A 33 12.49 -0.72 19.11
N ARG A 34 13.11 -1.88 18.85
CA ARG A 34 12.75 -2.68 17.68
C ARG A 34 11.51 -3.48 17.99
N CYS A 35 10.50 -3.27 17.17
CA CYS A 35 9.23 -3.98 17.18
C CYS A 35 9.04 -4.70 15.85
N GLN A 36 8.07 -5.61 15.80
CA GLN A 36 7.79 -6.40 14.61
C GLN A 36 6.29 -6.47 14.39
N ASP A 37 5.87 -6.12 13.19
CA ASP A 37 4.51 -6.28 12.73
C ASP A 37 4.37 -7.58 11.93
N THR A 38 3.20 -8.20 12.08
CA THR A 38 2.80 -9.37 11.30
C THR A 38 1.58 -9.00 10.48
N LEU A 39 1.74 -8.94 9.17
CA LEU A 39 0.73 -8.54 8.22
C LEU A 39 0.16 -9.77 7.50
N ASN A 40 -1.14 -9.75 7.25
CA ASN A 40 -1.85 -10.78 6.50
C ASN A 40 -3.01 -10.16 5.73
N PRO A 41 -3.04 -10.25 4.39
CA PRO A 41 -4.15 -9.74 3.57
C PRO A 41 -5.50 -10.41 3.87
N LYS A 42 -5.51 -11.52 4.62
CA LYS A 42 -6.71 -12.28 5.00
C LYS A 42 -7.17 -12.03 6.44
N GLY A 43 -6.52 -11.13 7.16
CA GLY A 43 -6.80 -10.89 8.57
C GLY A 43 -6.92 -9.41 8.90
N ASP A 44 -7.07 -9.11 10.19
CA ASP A 44 -7.35 -7.75 10.66
C ASP A 44 -6.15 -6.78 10.53
N ASN A 45 -4.94 -7.30 10.28
CA ASN A 45 -3.74 -6.50 10.14
C ASN A 45 -3.24 -6.54 8.68
N GLN A 46 -3.90 -5.76 7.83
CA GLN A 46 -3.64 -5.69 6.39
C GLN A 46 -3.29 -4.28 5.91
N ASP A 47 -3.33 -3.29 6.77
CA ASP A 47 -3.09 -1.90 6.41
C ASP A 47 -1.67 -1.46 6.76
N ILE A 48 -1.06 -0.70 5.87
CA ILE A 48 0.34 -0.26 6.00
C ILE A 48 0.50 1.24 5.78
N MET A 49 1.51 1.78 6.45
CA MET A 49 2.06 3.10 6.21
C MET A 49 3.36 2.97 5.42
N VAL A 50 3.50 3.75 4.35
CA VAL A 50 4.72 3.82 3.52
C VAL A 50 5.23 5.25 3.44
N CYS A 51 6.52 5.42 3.19
CA CYS A 51 7.10 6.74 2.92
C CYS A 51 6.46 7.34 1.65
N ALA A 52 5.86 8.52 1.77
CA ALA A 52 5.39 9.29 0.63
C ALA A 52 6.57 9.86 -0.16
N GLN A 53 6.41 9.99 -1.48
CA GLN A 53 7.34 10.71 -2.35
C GLN A 53 6.87 12.14 -2.67
N ASP A 54 6.00 12.68 -1.83
CA ASP A 54 5.44 14.02 -2.00
C ASP A 54 6.53 15.10 -1.83
N ASN A 55 6.37 16.21 -2.54
CA ASN A 55 7.28 17.35 -2.44
C ASN A 55 7.19 17.97 -1.02
N PRO A 56 8.27 18.01 -0.24
CA PRO A 56 8.27 18.54 1.13
C PRO A 56 7.94 20.04 1.21
N ASN A 57 8.02 20.76 0.09
CA ASN A 57 7.66 22.18 0.02
C ASN A 57 6.20 22.42 -0.37
N SER A 58 5.42 21.35 -0.60
CA SER A 58 4.00 21.47 -0.91
C SER A 58 3.21 21.87 0.35
N PRO A 59 2.23 22.79 0.26
CA PRO A 59 1.33 23.08 1.39
C PRO A 59 0.42 21.88 1.74
N LEU A 60 0.33 20.87 0.86
CA LEU A 60 -0.40 19.62 1.08
C LEU A 60 0.54 18.44 1.45
N PHE A 61 1.82 18.74 1.73
CA PHE A 61 2.81 17.72 2.05
C PHE A 61 2.37 16.86 3.22
N HIS A 62 2.50 15.55 3.04
CA HIS A 62 2.44 14.58 4.12
C HIS A 62 3.56 13.58 3.91
N PRO A 63 4.33 13.23 4.95
CA PRO A 63 5.44 12.30 4.81
C PRO A 63 5.01 10.86 4.51
N TYR A 64 3.72 10.53 4.59
CA TYR A 64 3.23 9.15 4.53
C TYR A 64 2.14 8.94 3.49
N TRP A 65 2.14 7.76 2.87
CA TRP A 65 0.96 7.23 2.18
C TRP A 65 0.47 5.99 2.92
N TYR A 66 -0.80 5.66 2.71
CA TYR A 66 -1.45 4.53 3.35
C TYR A 66 -2.03 3.61 2.30
N ALA A 67 -1.96 2.31 2.55
CA ALA A 67 -2.55 1.33 1.66
C ALA A 67 -3.03 0.08 2.39
N GLN A 68 -4.06 -0.56 1.85
CA GLN A 68 -4.52 -1.88 2.26
C GLN A 68 -3.83 -2.93 1.37
N ILE A 69 -3.24 -3.95 1.97
CA ILE A 69 -2.60 -5.05 1.24
C ILE A 69 -3.67 -5.99 0.68
N ILE A 70 -3.64 -6.20 -0.63
CA ILE A 70 -4.49 -7.19 -1.31
C ILE A 70 -3.75 -8.54 -1.41
N GLY A 71 -2.45 -8.50 -1.70
CA GLY A 71 -1.65 -9.70 -1.84
C GLY A 71 -0.17 -9.46 -1.64
N ILE A 72 0.52 -10.48 -1.12
CA ILE A 72 1.97 -10.49 -0.92
C ILE A 72 2.56 -11.45 -1.94
N TYR A 73 3.51 -10.99 -2.73
CA TYR A 73 4.07 -11.79 -3.82
C TYR A 73 5.60 -11.79 -3.81
N HIS A 74 6.15 -12.82 -4.45
CA HIS A 74 7.51 -12.75 -4.98
C HIS A 74 7.60 -13.34 -6.37
N VAL A 75 8.61 -12.87 -7.10
CA VAL A 75 9.01 -13.40 -8.40
C VAL A 75 10.51 -13.67 -8.39
N ASN A 76 10.93 -14.68 -9.13
CA ASN A 76 12.34 -14.87 -9.46
C ASN A 76 12.64 -14.03 -10.69
N ILE A 77 13.61 -13.12 -10.62
CA ILE A 77 13.97 -12.25 -11.74
C ILE A 77 15.42 -12.42 -12.16
N LEU A 78 15.63 -12.25 -13.46
CA LEU A 78 16.91 -11.94 -14.07
C LEU A 78 16.86 -10.49 -14.56
N TYR A 79 17.89 -9.72 -14.23
CA TYR A 79 18.02 -8.34 -14.70
C TYR A 79 19.16 -8.23 -15.70
N ARG A 80 18.87 -7.67 -16.87
CA ARG A 80 19.85 -7.30 -17.88
C ARG A 80 20.26 -5.85 -17.67
N ARG A 81 21.54 -5.64 -17.35
CA ARG A 81 22.13 -4.30 -17.28
C ARG A 81 22.21 -3.65 -18.65
N GLU A 82 22.41 -2.34 -18.65
CA GLU A 82 22.58 -1.53 -19.87
C GLU A 82 23.81 -1.96 -20.70
N ASP A 83 24.84 -2.52 -20.05
CA ASP A 83 26.03 -3.08 -20.71
C ASP A 83 25.81 -4.47 -21.34
N GLY A 84 24.58 -5.00 -21.23
CA GLY A 84 24.18 -6.32 -21.75
C GLY A 84 24.51 -7.48 -20.81
N MET A 85 25.15 -7.25 -19.67
CA MET A 85 25.44 -8.30 -18.70
C MET A 85 24.19 -8.70 -17.92
N MET A 86 24.01 -10.01 -17.73
CA MET A 86 22.93 -10.56 -16.90
C MET A 86 23.39 -10.62 -15.45
N GLU A 87 22.63 -10.02 -14.54
CA GLU A 87 22.83 -10.21 -13.11
C GLU A 87 22.43 -11.63 -12.69
N PRO A 88 23.01 -12.16 -11.60
CA PRO A 88 22.55 -13.41 -11.01
C PRO A 88 21.05 -13.37 -10.70
N PRO A 89 20.33 -14.50 -10.83
CA PRO A 89 18.94 -14.61 -10.40
C PRO A 89 18.74 -14.08 -8.98
N ARG A 90 17.71 -13.26 -8.78
CA ARG A 90 17.33 -12.79 -7.45
C ARG A 90 15.83 -12.90 -7.23
N ILE A 91 15.45 -13.07 -5.98
CA ILE A 91 14.06 -13.02 -5.55
C ILE A 91 13.69 -11.55 -5.32
N MET A 92 12.59 -11.11 -5.92
CA MET A 92 12.02 -9.79 -5.68
C MET A 92 10.67 -9.96 -4.98
N HIS A 93 10.56 -9.38 -3.78
CA HIS A 93 9.32 -9.31 -3.02
C HIS A 93 8.61 -7.99 -3.28
N PHE A 94 7.30 -8.03 -3.40
CA PHE A 94 6.48 -6.83 -3.55
C PHE A 94 5.06 -7.10 -3.06
N LEU A 95 4.35 -6.04 -2.73
CA LEU A 95 2.94 -6.07 -2.35
C LEU A 95 2.09 -5.55 -3.49
N TRP A 96 0.90 -6.12 -3.64
CA TRP A 96 -0.19 -5.51 -4.39
C TRP A 96 -1.16 -4.86 -3.39
N VAL A 97 -1.45 -3.58 -3.58
CA VAL A 97 -2.16 -2.77 -2.58
C VAL A 97 -3.30 -1.95 -3.19
N TRP A 98 -4.27 -1.59 -2.36
CA TRP A 98 -5.30 -0.57 -2.62
C TRP A 98 -4.96 0.69 -1.84
N TRP A 99 -4.75 1.80 -2.54
CA TRP A 99 -4.36 3.07 -1.95
C TRP A 99 -5.51 3.76 -1.22
N PHE A 100 -5.17 4.40 -0.10
CA PHE A 100 -6.02 5.38 0.54
C PHE A 100 -5.66 6.80 0.07
N ARG A 101 -6.68 7.63 -0.11
CA ARG A 101 -6.58 9.07 -0.32
C ARG A 101 -6.78 9.79 1.01
N ARG A 102 -5.98 10.84 1.22
CA ARG A 102 -6.23 11.83 2.28
C ARG A 102 -7.26 12.85 1.81
N ASP A 103 -8.22 13.16 2.66
CA ASP A 103 -9.13 14.27 2.37
C ASP A 103 -8.43 15.61 2.63
N SER A 104 -8.12 16.34 1.56
CA SER A 104 -7.52 17.68 1.64
C SER A 104 -8.45 18.75 2.22
N SER A 105 -9.76 18.47 2.29
CA SER A 105 -10.77 19.39 2.86
C SER A 105 -10.85 19.32 4.39
N TYR A 106 -10.27 18.28 5.00
CA TYR A 106 -10.23 18.10 6.44
C TYR A 106 -8.87 18.51 7.01
N HIS A 107 -8.87 19.55 7.86
CA HIS A 107 -7.65 20.04 8.50
C HIS A 107 -7.22 19.13 9.66
N SER A 108 -6.49 18.06 9.34
CA SER A 108 -5.70 17.27 10.29
C SER A 108 -4.40 18.01 10.64
N ASP A 109 -4.49 19.21 11.25
CA ASP A 109 -3.30 19.90 11.75
C ASP A 109 -3.00 19.40 13.17
N PRO A 110 -1.74 19.11 13.54
CA PRO A 110 -1.31 18.92 14.92
C PRO A 110 -1.85 19.98 15.89
N GLN A 111 -2.07 21.22 15.43
CA GLN A 111 -2.69 22.29 16.21
C GLN A 111 -4.14 22.00 16.64
N TYR A 112 -4.86 21.15 15.92
CA TYR A 112 -6.23 20.75 16.24
C TYR A 112 -6.31 19.41 16.98
N HIS A 113 -5.18 18.73 17.22
CA HIS A 113 -5.10 17.40 17.87
C HIS A 113 -6.05 16.36 17.24
N ARG A 114 -6.16 16.36 15.91
CA ARG A 114 -7.03 15.44 15.16
C ARG A 114 -6.19 14.40 14.42
N LEU A 115 -6.65 13.15 14.46
CA LEU A 115 -6.06 12.05 13.68
C LEU A 115 -6.25 12.31 12.19
N ASP A 116 -5.32 11.80 11.39
CA ASP A 116 -5.44 11.84 9.94
C ASP A 116 -6.70 11.10 9.50
N TRP A 117 -7.38 11.69 8.52
CA TRP A 117 -8.63 11.19 7.97
C TRP A 117 -8.40 10.75 6.53
N ILE A 118 -8.66 9.47 6.27
CA ILE A 118 -8.39 8.84 4.97
C ILE A 118 -9.61 8.07 4.46
N GLY A 119 -9.74 7.93 3.15
CA GLY A 119 -10.72 7.06 2.50
C GLY A 119 -10.07 6.32 1.34
N PHE A 120 -10.70 5.27 0.81
CA PHE A 120 -10.14 4.58 -0.36
C PHE A 120 -10.16 5.49 -1.60
N VAL A 121 -9.18 5.31 -2.50
CA VAL A 121 -9.21 5.93 -3.82
C VAL A 121 -10.31 5.25 -4.65
N HIS A 122 -11.17 6.06 -5.28
CA HIS A 122 -12.23 5.55 -6.17
C HIS A 122 -11.68 5.17 -7.53
N ASP A 123 -12.30 4.19 -8.21
CA ASP A 123 -12.00 3.86 -9.62
C ASP A 123 -12.26 5.04 -10.57
N GLU A 124 -13.20 5.93 -10.21
CA GLU A 124 -13.54 7.12 -10.99
C GLU A 124 -12.60 8.31 -10.77
N ASP A 125 -11.70 8.24 -9.77
CA ASP A 125 -10.74 9.32 -9.52
C ASP A 125 -9.66 9.34 -10.61
N ASP A 126 -9.07 10.52 -10.89
CA ASP A 126 -7.91 10.65 -11.81
C ASP A 126 -6.63 9.95 -11.32
N THR A 127 -6.71 9.17 -10.24
CA THR A 127 -5.58 8.51 -9.56
C THR A 127 -5.78 7.00 -9.60
N GLU A 128 -4.71 6.25 -9.89
CA GLU A 128 -4.75 4.79 -9.89
C GLU A 128 -5.06 4.25 -8.48
N PRO A 129 -6.17 3.53 -8.26
CA PRO A 129 -6.55 3.05 -6.93
C PRO A 129 -5.65 1.90 -6.45
N PHE A 130 -5.05 1.16 -7.37
CA PHE A 130 -4.20 0.03 -7.05
C PHE A 130 -2.74 0.31 -7.36
N GLY A 131 -1.82 -0.33 -6.64
CA GLY A 131 -0.40 -0.20 -6.92
C GLY A 131 0.43 -1.37 -6.43
N PHE A 132 1.70 -1.34 -6.79
CA PHE A 132 2.70 -2.27 -6.28
C PHE A 132 3.68 -1.53 -5.37
N VAL A 133 4.02 -2.15 -4.24
CA VAL A 133 4.89 -1.56 -3.21
C VAL A 133 6.09 -2.46 -2.94
N ASP A 134 7.28 -1.88 -2.93
CA ASP A 134 8.48 -2.52 -2.42
C ASP A 134 8.43 -2.57 -0.88
N LEU A 135 8.69 -3.73 -0.30
CA LEU A 135 8.69 -3.93 1.16
C LEU A 135 9.66 -2.98 1.87
N ALA A 136 10.72 -2.52 1.20
CA ALA A 136 11.68 -1.58 1.77
C ALA A 136 11.08 -0.18 2.06
N TRP A 137 9.93 0.14 1.50
CA TRP A 137 9.27 1.44 1.67
C TRP A 137 8.24 1.44 2.79
N ILE A 138 7.95 0.26 3.35
CA ILE A 138 6.99 0.11 4.44
C ILE A 138 7.66 0.58 5.73
N ILE A 139 6.95 1.47 6.43
CA ILE A 139 7.39 1.98 7.72
C ILE A 139 6.92 1.02 8.81
N HIS A 140 5.61 0.77 8.86
CA HIS A 140 4.97 -0.15 9.80
C HIS A 140 3.49 -0.39 9.42
N SER A 141 2.83 -1.30 10.12
CA SER A 141 1.38 -1.51 10.04
C SER A 141 0.61 -0.40 10.77
N ILE A 142 -0.59 -0.10 10.29
CA ILE A 142 -1.47 0.91 10.90
C ILE A 142 -2.77 0.30 11.39
N HIS A 143 -3.42 0.97 12.33
CA HIS A 143 -4.75 0.60 12.77
C HIS A 143 -5.78 1.61 12.28
N LEU A 144 -6.74 1.15 11.48
CA LEU A 144 -7.81 1.98 10.94
C LEU A 144 -9.06 1.92 11.82
N ILE A 145 -9.58 3.09 12.19
CA ILE A 145 -10.82 3.22 12.96
C ILE A 145 -11.89 3.81 12.04
N PRO A 146 -12.95 3.06 11.71
CA PRO A 146 -14.03 3.56 10.87
C PRO A 146 -14.69 4.83 11.41
N THR A 147 -14.96 5.77 10.53
CA THR A 147 -15.72 6.98 10.88
C THR A 147 -17.22 6.68 10.84
N PHE A 148 -17.75 6.09 11.91
CA PHE A 148 -19.15 5.61 11.97
C PHE A 148 -20.20 6.67 11.57
N ALA A 149 -19.92 7.95 11.81
CA ALA A 149 -20.82 9.05 11.48
C ALA A 149 -21.05 9.25 9.97
N HIS A 150 -20.12 8.82 9.11
CA HIS A 150 -20.21 8.97 7.65
C HIS A 150 -20.78 7.73 6.97
N GLY A 151 -20.93 6.62 7.71
CA GLY A 151 -21.51 5.39 7.18
C GLY A 151 -20.62 4.66 6.17
N LYS A 152 -21.25 3.76 5.43
CA LYS A 152 -20.62 2.95 4.39
C LYS A 152 -21.08 3.38 2.99
N THR A 153 -20.30 3.04 1.97
CA THR A 153 -20.60 3.25 0.56
C THR A 153 -20.28 2.01 -0.26
N ASN A 154 -21.02 1.81 -1.35
CA ASN A 154 -20.77 0.77 -2.36
C ASN A 154 -20.16 1.32 -3.66
N GLU A 155 -19.87 2.62 -3.70
CA GLU A 155 -19.38 3.34 -4.89
C GLU A 155 -17.86 3.22 -5.09
N LEU A 156 -17.14 2.70 -4.09
CA LEU A 156 -15.68 2.63 -4.12
C LEU A 156 -15.16 1.57 -5.08
N LEU A 157 -15.72 0.36 -5.01
CA LEU A 157 -15.30 -0.76 -5.84
C LEU A 157 -16.44 -1.77 -6.00
N GLY A 158 -16.67 -2.30 -7.20
CA GLY A 158 -17.59 -3.42 -7.39
C GLY A 158 -17.05 -4.74 -6.82
N LYS A 159 -17.71 -5.86 -7.18
CA LYS A 159 -17.19 -7.20 -6.90
C LYS A 159 -15.84 -7.38 -7.61
N SER A 160 -14.78 -7.55 -6.83
CA SER A 160 -13.40 -7.59 -7.31
C SER A 160 -12.56 -8.56 -6.49
N ILE A 161 -11.45 -9.04 -7.08
CA ILE A 161 -10.45 -9.84 -6.37
C ILE A 161 -9.80 -9.04 -5.23
N ALA A 162 -9.76 -7.71 -5.31
CA ALA A 162 -9.30 -6.85 -4.22
C ALA A 162 -10.16 -6.95 -2.94
N ARG A 163 -11.37 -7.52 -3.05
CA ARG A 163 -12.30 -7.76 -1.95
C ARG A 163 -12.32 -9.21 -1.47
N CYS A 164 -11.47 -10.10 -2.00
CA CYS A 164 -11.64 -11.55 -1.83
C CYS A 164 -11.55 -12.03 -0.37
N TYR A 165 -11.03 -11.21 0.53
CA TYR A 165 -10.91 -11.51 1.96
C TYR A 165 -11.83 -10.65 2.85
N GLN A 166 -12.65 -9.75 2.27
CA GLN A 166 -13.61 -8.98 3.04
C GLN A 166 -14.87 -9.80 3.35
N GLU A 167 -15.38 -9.71 4.58
CA GLU A 167 -16.60 -10.41 5.01
C GLU A 167 -17.87 -9.85 4.33
N ASP A 168 -17.90 -8.53 4.07
CA ASP A 168 -19.01 -7.81 3.46
C ASP A 168 -18.51 -7.09 2.19
N PRO A 169 -18.42 -7.79 1.05
CA PRO A 169 -17.77 -7.29 -0.15
C PRO A 169 -18.62 -6.27 -0.94
N GLU A 170 -19.75 -5.83 -0.40
CA GLU A 170 -20.66 -4.91 -1.09
C GLU A 170 -20.56 -3.47 -0.58
N GLU A 171 -20.03 -3.25 0.64
CA GLU A 171 -19.96 -1.91 1.24
C GLU A 171 -18.66 -1.70 2.05
N ASP A 172 -17.95 -0.59 1.77
CA ASP A 172 -16.80 -0.15 2.57
C ASP A 172 -17.15 1.07 3.41
N TRP A 173 -16.46 1.25 4.53
CA TRP A 173 -16.53 2.53 5.25
C TRP A 173 -15.99 3.65 4.38
N GLN A 174 -16.71 4.78 4.36
CA GLN A 174 -16.35 5.91 3.53
C GLN A 174 -15.01 6.52 3.96
N PHE A 175 -14.75 6.52 5.27
CA PHE A 175 -13.52 7.08 5.84
C PHE A 175 -13.07 6.40 7.13
N PHE A 176 -11.78 6.54 7.42
CA PHE A 176 -11.10 6.00 8.58
C PHE A 176 -10.21 7.05 9.26
N TYR A 177 -10.07 6.95 10.57
CA TYR A 177 -8.99 7.59 11.31
C TYR A 177 -7.79 6.66 11.37
N VAL A 178 -6.59 7.22 11.19
CA VAL A 178 -5.32 6.50 11.34
C VAL A 178 -4.81 6.62 12.78
N SER A 179 -4.46 5.49 13.40
CA SER A 179 -3.83 5.40 14.72
C SER A 179 -2.48 4.71 14.68
#